data_AF-A0A258BEN3-F1
#
_entry.id   AF-A0A258BEN3-F1
#
_cell.length_a   1.000
_cell.length_b   1.000
_cell.length_c   1.000
_cell.angle_alpha   90.00
_cell.angle_beta   90.00
_cell.angle_gamma   90.00
#
_symmetry.space_group_name_H-M   'P 1'
#
loop_
_entity.id
_entity.type
_entity.pdbx_description
1 polymer ?
#
loop_
_entity_poly.entity_id
_entity_poly.type
_entity_poly.pdbx_seq_one_letter_code
_entity_poly.pdbx_strand_id
1 'polypeptide(L)' 'MKLTLALSKGRIFEETAEILSKIGIRPLEDPEKSRKLI' A
#
# COMPACT_ATOMS: atom_id res chain seq x y z
N MET A 1 14.83 5.76 -11.11
CA MET A 1 14.36 4.36 -11.04
C MET A 1 13.02 4.35 -10.30
N LYS A 2 11.98 3.65 -10.79
CA LYS A 2 10.62 3.67 -10.21
C LYS A 2 10.21 2.23 -9.90
N LEU A 3 9.77 1.96 -8.67
CA LEU A 3 9.21 0.67 -8.25
C LEU A 3 7.69 0.81 -8.15
N THR A 4 6.95 -0.05 -8.84
CA THR A 4 5.48 -0.09 -8.79
C THR A 4 5.06 -1.42 -8.20
N LEU A 5 4.24 -1.40 -7.15
CA LEU A 5 3.71 -2.57 -6.46
C LEU A 5 2.19 -2.58 -6.65
N ALA A 6 1.66 -3.64 -7.28
CA ALA A 6 0.21 -3.83 -7.41
C ALA A 6 -0.29 -4.64 -6.22
N LEU A 7 -1.17 -4.06 -5.41
CA LEU A 7 -1.77 -4.70 -4.24
C LEU A 7 -3.30 -4.63 -4.32
N SER A 8 -3.96 -5.70 -3.89
CA SER A 8 -5.40 -5.72 -3.72
C SER A 8 -5.80 -4.97 -2.44
N LYS A 9 -6.89 -4.20 -2.49
CA LYS A 9 -7.46 -3.53 -1.30
C LYS A 9 -8.04 -4.55 -0.30
N GLY A 10 -8.25 -4.10 0.94
CA GLY A 10 -8.72 -4.93 2.04
C GLY A 10 -7.58 -5.65 2.76
N ARG A 11 -7.81 -6.88 3.21
CA ARG A 11 -6.89 -7.62 4.09
C ARG A 11 -5.47 -7.76 3.54
N ILE A 12 -5.32 -8.03 2.23
CA ILE A 12 -4.01 -8.14 1.57
C ILE A 12 -3.20 -6.85 1.70
N PHE A 13 -3.85 -5.69 1.52
CA PHE A 13 -3.20 -4.40 1.67
C PHE A 13 -2.78 -4.17 3.13
N GLU A 14 -3.64 -4.45 4.10
CA GLU A 14 -3.32 -4.27 5.53
C GLU A 14 -2.12 -5.11 5.96
N GLU A 15 -2.12 -6.40 5.62
CA GLU A 15 -1.02 -7.32 5.93
C GLU A 15 0.29 -6.90 5.25
N THR A 16 0.20 -6.48 3.98
CA THR A 16 1.39 -6.06 3.22
C THR A 16 1.91 -4.70 3.70
N ALA A 17 1.04 -3.77 4.04
CA ALA A 17 1.41 -2.46 4.55
C ALA A 17 2.18 -2.57 5.86
N GLU A 18 1.81 -3.52 6.73
CA GLU A 18 2.55 -3.79 7.96
C GLU A 18 3.97 -4.31 7.66
N ILE A 19 4.12 -5.23 6.70
CA ILE A 19 5.44 -5.74 6.26
C ILE A 19 6.28 -4.62 5.64
N LEU A 20 5.72 -3.81 4.75
CA LEU A 20 6.40 -2.70 4.09
C LEU A 20 6.81 -1.61 5.09
N SER A 21 6.01 -1.37 6.13
CA SER A 21 6.33 -0.41 7.18
C SER A 21 7.59 -0.79 7.96
N LYS A 22 7.89 -2.09 8.11
CA LYS A 22 9.11 -2.58 8.78
C LYS A 22 10.39 -2.20 8.04
N ILE A 23 10.32 -2.00 6.73
CA ILE A 23 11.43 -1.53 5.89
C ILE A 23 11.34 -0.03 5.56
N GLY A 24 10.46 0.70 6.25
CA GLY A 24 10.30 2.15 6.09
C GLY A 24 9.43 2.59 4.90
N ILE A 25 8.71 1.67 4.25
CA ILE A 25 7.80 1.99 3.14
C ILE A 25 6.38 2.14 3.69
N ARG A 26 5.76 3.30 3.49
CA ARG A 26 4.37 3.57 3.90
C ARG A 26 3.60 4.28 2.79
N PRO A 27 2.30 3.99 2.63
CA PRO A 27 1.45 4.73 1.71
C PRO A 27 1.26 6.16 2.22
N LEU A 28 1.24 7.12 1.28
CA LEU A 28 1.06 8.55 1.58
C LEU A 28 -0.42 8.91 1.86
N GLU A 29 -1.34 8.11 1.34
CA GLU A 29 -2.78 8.26 1.52
C GLU A 29 -3.41 6.92 1.88
N ASP A 30 -4.55 6.96 2.55
CA ASP A 30 -5.35 5.79 2.89
C ASP A 30 -6.08 5.29 1.63
N PRO A 31 -5.73 4.11 1.09
CA PRO A 31 -6.34 3.61 -0.14
C PRO A 31 -7.75 3.08 0.05
N GLU A 32 -8.24 2.90 1.29
CA GLU A 32 -9.64 2.60 1.56
C GLU A 32 -10.52 3.85 1.42
N LYS A 33 -9.97 5.02 1.74
CA LYS A 33 -10.65 6.32 1.57
C LYS A 33 -10.50 6.92 0.17
N SER A 34 -9.57 6.39 -0.62
CA SER A 34 -9.26 6.89 -1.96
C SER A 34 -9.84 6.00 -3.06
N ARG A 35 -10.45 6.61 -4.09
CA ARG A 35 -10.88 5.92 -5.31
C ARG A 35 -9.77 5.79 -6.35
N LYS A 36 -8.57 6.30 -6.05
CA LYS A 36 -7.41 6.14 -6.92
C LYS A 36 -7.01 4.66 -6.98
N LEU A 37 -6.58 4.25 -8.17
CA LEU A 37 -6.07 2.91 -8.46
C LEU A 37 -4.54 2.87 -8.56
N ILE A 38 -3.89 4.03 -8.36
CA ILE A 38 -2.44 4.26 -8.50
C ILE A 38 -2.00 5.22 -7.40
#